data_AF-A0A291P3H7-F1
#
_entry.id   AF-A0A291P3H7-F1
#
_cell.length_a   1.000
_cell.length_b   1.000
_cell.length_c   1.000
_cell.angle_alpha   90.00
_cell.angle_beta   90.00
_cell.angle_gamma   90.00
#
_symmetry.space_group_name_H-M   'P 1'
#
loop_
_entity.id
_entity.type
_entity.pdbx_description
1 polymer ?
#
loop_
_entity_poly.entity_id
_entity_poly.type
_entity_poly.pdbx_seq_one_letter_code
_entity_poly.pdbx_strand_id
1 'polypeptide(L)' 'MTHATGKKQSIRVFLDAADYGRYLVQAGTHHVTPSALGELLIQDGLERLERGDLHALGLGTDRPAAQGSGAN' A
#
# COMPACT_ATOMS: atom_id res chain seq x y z
N MET A 1 -19.04 -22.54 0.60
CA MET A 1 -17.77 -21.80 0.54
C MET A 1 -17.34 -21.74 -0.91
N THR A 2 -17.67 -20.65 -1.61
CA THR A 2 -17.23 -20.45 -3.00
C THR A 2 -15.78 -19.99 -2.96
N HIS A 3 -14.86 -20.89 -3.33
CA HIS A 3 -13.50 -20.49 -3.67
C HIS A 3 -13.59 -19.59 -4.89
N ALA A 4 -13.58 -18.27 -4.70
CA ALA A 4 -13.29 -17.34 -5.77
C ALA A 4 -11.83 -17.58 -6.18
N THR A 5 -11.60 -18.48 -7.15
CA THR A 5 -10.35 -18.59 -7.89
C THR A 5 -10.23 -17.42 -8.86
N GLY A 6 -10.36 -16.20 -8.35
CA GLY A 6 -10.14 -14.99 -9.12
C GLY A 6 -8.68 -14.89 -9.51
N LYS A 7 -8.39 -14.80 -10.81
CA LYS A 7 -7.03 -14.53 -11.29
C LYS A 7 -6.54 -13.23 -10.65
N LYS A 8 -5.41 -13.30 -9.92
CA LYS A 8 -4.75 -12.11 -9.38
C LYS A 8 -4.38 -11.16 -10.51
N GLN A 9 -4.70 -9.88 -10.34
CA GLN A 9 -4.33 -8.84 -11.29
C GLN A 9 -2.96 -8.29 -10.94
N SER A 10 -2.10 -8.13 -11.94
CA SER A 10 -0.77 -7.53 -11.74
C SER A 10 -0.89 -6.01 -11.63
N ILE A 11 -0.19 -5.41 -10.67
CA ILE A 11 0.05 -3.96 -10.64
C ILE A 11 1.51 -3.67 -11.01
N ARG A 12 1.76 -2.51 -11.61
CA ARG A 12 3.13 -2.01 -11.81
C ARG A 12 3.44 -0.97 -10.76
N VAL A 13 4.56 -1.15 -10.07
CA VAL A 13 5.08 -0.21 -9.08
C VAL A 13 6.51 0.14 -9.48
N PHE A 14 6.85 1.42 -9.40
CA PHE A 14 8.20 1.91 -9.64
C PHE A 14 8.84 2.21 -8.29
N LEU A 15 9.97 1.57 -8.02
CA LEU A 15 10.80 1.82 -6.84
C LEU A 15 12.14 2.37 -7.33
N ASP A 16 12.75 3.27 -6.54
CA ASP A 16 14.14 3.61 -6.77
C ASP A 16 15.06 2.42 -6.43
N ALA A 17 16.33 2.51 -6.82
CA ALA A 17 17.28 1.41 -6.63
C ALA A 17 17.50 1.05 -5.15
N ALA A 18 17.45 2.04 -4.25
CA ALA A 18 17.69 1.81 -2.84
C ALA A 18 16.51 1.07 -2.20
N ASP A 19 15.30 1.50 -2.50
CA ASP A 19 14.07 0.87 -1.99
C ASP A 19 13.83 -0.50 -2.64
N TYR A 20 14.15 -0.66 -3.92
CA TYR A 20 14.13 -1.97 -4.57
C TYR A 20 15.09 -2.96 -3.89
N GLY A 21 16.31 -2.52 -3.55
CA GLY A 21 17.27 -3.33 -2.81
C GLY A 21 16.75 -3.76 -1.44
N ARG A 22 16.22 -2.81 -0.65
CA ARG A 22 15.60 -3.10 0.65
C ARG A 22 14.45 -4.09 0.52
N TYR A 23 13.58 -3.89 -0.46
CA TYR A 23 12.44 -4.77 -0.73
C TYR A 23 12.87 -6.22 -1.00
N LEU A 24 13.90 -6.43 -1.83
CA LEU A 24 14.44 -7.76 -2.09
C LEU A 24 15.07 -8.39 -0.85
N VAL A 25 15.78 -7.61 -0.04
CA VAL A 25 16.35 -8.08 1.24
C VAL A 25 15.24 -8.54 2.18
N GLN A 26 14.13 -7.81 2.30
CA GLN A 26 13.00 -8.20 3.13
C GLN A 26 12.35 -9.49 2.61
N ALA A 27 12.14 -9.62 1.31
CA ALA A 27 11.58 -10.83 0.71
C ALA A 27 12.45 -12.06 1.03
N GLY A 28 13.79 -11.92 0.88
CA GLY A 28 14.74 -12.96 1.23
C GLY A 28 14.75 -13.30 2.73
N THR A 29 14.71 -12.28 3.59
CA THR A 29 14.70 -12.43 5.06
C THR A 29 13.48 -13.19 5.56
N HIS A 30 12.32 -12.94 4.95
CA HIS A 30 11.05 -13.56 5.33
C HIS A 30 10.71 -14.83 4.53
N HIS A 31 11.64 -15.31 3.70
CA HIS A 31 11.47 -16.52 2.88
C HIS A 31 10.21 -16.50 1.99
N VAL A 32 9.87 -15.34 1.44
CA VAL A 32 8.72 -15.16 0.53
C VAL A 32 9.20 -14.65 -0.83
N THR A 33 8.40 -14.89 -1.87
CA THR A 33 8.69 -14.28 -3.18
C THR A 33 8.49 -12.76 -3.09
N PRO A 34 9.17 -11.97 -3.93
CA PRO A 34 8.90 -10.53 -4.01
C PRO A 34 7.43 -10.25 -4.28
N SER A 35 6.76 -11.00 -5.16
CA SER A 35 5.32 -10.84 -5.42
C SER A 35 4.45 -11.08 -4.19
N ALA A 36 4.76 -12.09 -3.37
CA ALA A 36 4.01 -12.39 -2.15
C ALA A 36 4.25 -11.33 -1.07
N LEU A 37 5.48 -10.84 -0.90
CA LEU A 37 5.75 -9.73 0.00
C LEU A 37 4.98 -8.46 -0.43
N GLY A 38 5.01 -8.14 -1.72
CA GLY A 38 4.30 -6.99 -2.26
C GLY A 38 2.79 -7.09 -2.02
N GLU A 39 2.21 -8.27 -2.21
CA GLU A 39 0.80 -8.51 -1.92
C GLU A 39 0.46 -8.26 -0.44
N LEU A 40 1.27 -8.76 0.48
CA LEU A 40 1.07 -8.53 1.92
C LEU A 40 1.17 -7.05 2.30
N LEU A 41 2.16 -6.33 1.76
CA LEU A 41 2.33 -4.90 2.01
C LEU A 41 1.16 -4.07 1.47
N ILE A 42 0.63 -4.43 0.30
CA ILE A 42 -0.52 -3.77 -0.29
C ILE A 42 -1.78 -4.05 0.54
N GLN A 43 -1.99 -5.29 0.98
CA GLN A 43 -3.12 -5.67 1.82
C GLN A 43 -3.11 -4.89 3.14
N ASP A 44 -1.98 -4.87 3.87
CA ASP A 44 -1.84 -4.09 5.11
C ASP A 44 -2.06 -2.59 4.86
N GLY A 45 -1.50 -2.06 3.77
CA GLY A 45 -1.68 -0.66 3.39
C GLY A 45 -3.15 -0.30 3.14
N LEU A 46 -3.90 -1.15 2.42
CA LEU A 46 -5.34 -0.96 2.19
C LEU A 46 -6.13 -1.05 3.49
N GLU A 47 -5.87 -2.03 4.34
CA GLU A 47 -6.55 -2.18 5.64
C GLU A 47 -6.29 -0.99 6.59
N ARG A 48 -5.10 -0.38 6.54
CA ARG A 48 -4.81 0.85 7.28
C ARG A 48 -5.58 2.04 6.72
N LEU A 49 -5.59 2.20 5.40
CA LEU A 49 -6.31 3.27 4.71
C LEU A 49 -7.82 3.23 5.02
N GLU A 50 -8.43 2.05 4.96
CA GLU A 50 -9.85 1.83 5.25
C GLU A 50 -10.20 2.18 6.71
N ARG A 51 -9.23 2.08 7.63
CA ARG A 51 -9.38 2.48 9.03
C ARG A 51 -9.04 3.95 9.30
N GLY A 52 -8.66 4.72 8.28
CA GLY A 52 -8.26 6.12 8.40
C GLY A 52 -6.85 6.32 8.95
N ASP A 53 -6.01 5.27 9.02
CA ASP A 53 -4.58 5.41 9.31
C ASP A 53 -3.83 5.89 8.06
N LEU A 54 -3.80 7.21 7.90
CA LEU A 54 -3.16 7.90 6.79
C LEU A 54 -1.70 8.30 7.09
N HIS A 55 -1.18 7.94 8.26
CA HIS A 55 0.11 8.43 8.75
C HIS A 55 1.26 7.98 7.85
N ALA A 56 1.27 6.71 7.44
CA ALA A 56 2.31 6.16 6.57
C ALA A 56 2.37 6.83 5.18
N LEU A 57 1.28 7.46 4.75
CA LEU A 57 1.20 8.16 3.46
C LEU A 57 1.45 9.66 3.58
N GLY A 58 1.66 10.18 4.79
CA GLY A 58 1.71 11.63 5.03
C GLY A 58 0.40 12.35 4.65
N LEU A 59 -0.69 11.61 4.47
CA LEU A 59 -2.03 12.13 4.18
C LEU A 59 -2.81 12.43 5.47
N GLY A 60 -2.26 12.05 6.62
CA GLY A 60 -2.74 12.49 7.94
C GLY A 60 -2.59 14.00 8.04
N THR A 61 -3.71 14.71 7.96
CA THR A 61 -3.72 16.16 8.14
C THR A 61 -3.90 16.49 9.62
N ASP A 62 -3.03 17.32 10.20
CA ASP A 62 -3.33 18.04 11.45
C ASP A 62 -4.42 19.12 11.25
N ARG A 63 -4.91 19.26 10.01
CA ARG A 63 -5.92 20.25 9.63
C ARG A 63 -6.84 19.65 8.59
N PRO A 64 -8.11 19.37 8.91
CA PRO A 64 -9.06 18.96 7.89
C PRO A 64 -9.01 19.97 6.76
N ALA A 65 -8.96 19.50 5.51
CA ALA A 65 -9.12 20.37 4.36
C ALA A 65 -10.38 21.22 4.62
N ALA A 66 -10.21 22.53 4.83
CA ALA A 66 -11.35 23.41 4.94
C ALA A 66 -12.10 23.27 3.61
N GLN A 67 -13.37 22.85 3.68
CA GLN A 67 -14.26 23.04 2.54
C GLN A 67 -14.19 24.52 2.21
N GLY A 68 -13.46 24.86 1.16
CA GLY A 68 -13.58 26.15 0.51
C GLY A 68 -15.04 26.24 0.12
N SER A 69 -15.82 26.98 0.91
CA SER A 69 -17.11 27.50 0.49
C SER A 69 -16.80 28.34 -0.73
N GLY A 70 -16.96 27.75 -1.91
CA GLY A 70 -17.04 28.47 -3.17
C GLY A 70 -18.33 29.26 -3.17
N ALA A 71 -18.37 30.32 -2.38
CA ALA A 71 -19.29 31.42 -2.54
C ALA A 71 -18.55 32.49 -3.36
N ASN A 72 -18.75 32.45 -4.68
CA ASN A 72 -19.36 33.53 -5.49
C ASN A 72 -19.07 33.27 -6.97
#